data_AF-A0A1F7PAF7-F1
#
_entry.id   AF-A0A1F7PAF7-F1
#
_cell.length_a   1.000
_cell.length_b   1.000
_cell.length_c   1.000
_cell.angle_alpha   90.00
_cell.angle_beta   90.00
_cell.angle_gamma   90.00
#
_symmetry.space_group_name_H-M   'P 1'
#
loop_
_entity.id
_entity.type
_entity.pdbx_description
1 polymer ?
#
loop_
_entity_poly.entity_id
_entity_poly.type
_entity_poly.pdbx_seq_one_letter_code
_entity_poly.pdbx_strand_id
1 'polypeptide(L)' 'MRVECYAGSRGEETPRRLWSGNRWEELTVLDRWISEAAEGGHRMRWFRVRLAQGTDRLIYHDEALDAWYAGSMGD' A
#
# COMPACT_ATOMS: atom_id res chain seq x y z
N MET A 1 7.20 4.51 -4.43
CA MET A 1 6.80 3.25 -5.11
C MET A 1 5.62 3.54 -6.04
N ARG A 2 5.44 2.80 -7.14
CA ARG A 2 4.26 2.95 -8.00
C ARG A 2 3.23 1.87 -7.67
N VAL A 3 2.01 2.29 -7.39
CA VAL A 3 0.88 1.42 -7.02
C VAL A 3 -0.31 1.85 -7.87
N GLU A 4 -0.93 0.90 -8.57
CA GLU A 4 -2.22 1.16 -9.23
C GLU A 4 -3.35 0.83 -8.24
N CYS A 5 -4.10 1.86 -7.90
CA CYS A 5 -5.36 1.77 -7.17
C CYS A 5 -6.52 1.71 -8.17
N TYR A 6 -7.55 0.93 -7.86
CA TYR A 6 -8.79 1.00 -8.63
C TYR A 6 -9.55 2.28 -8.25
N ALA A 7 -9.72 3.21 -9.19
CA ALA A 7 -10.56 4.40 -9.03
C ALA A 7 -12.06 4.06 -9.20
N GLY A 8 -12.57 3.15 -8.38
CA GLY A 8 -13.98 2.78 -8.37
C GLY A 8 -14.84 3.78 -7.58
N SER A 9 -16.04 4.08 -8.08
CA SER A 9 -16.98 5.16 -7.75
C SER A 9 -17.41 5.41 -6.29
N ARG A 10 -16.64 5.04 -5.26
CA ARG A 10 -16.93 5.31 -3.84
C ARG A 10 -15.69 5.58 -2.96
N GLY A 11 -14.60 6.10 -3.53
CA GLY A 11 -13.48 6.63 -2.72
C GLY A 11 -12.67 5.58 -1.93
N GLU A 12 -12.91 4.29 -2.16
CA GLU A 12 -12.08 3.22 -1.60
C GLU A 12 -10.93 2.91 -2.57
N GLU A 13 -9.89 3.74 -2.51
CA GLU A 13 -8.62 3.50 -3.19
C GLU A 13 -7.95 2.25 -2.59
N THR A 14 -8.24 1.10 -3.19
CA THR A 14 -7.64 -0.17 -2.77
C THR A 14 -6.55 -0.54 -3.78
N PRO A 15 -5.31 -0.75 -3.33
CA PRO A 15 -4.22 -1.13 -4.21
C PRO A 15 -4.49 -2.51 -4.82
N ARG A 16 -4.29 -2.65 -6.15
CA ARG A 16 -4.46 -3.93 -6.87
C ARG A 16 -3.18 -4.39 -7.55
N ARG A 17 -2.31 -3.46 -7.94
CA ARG A 17 -1.05 -3.78 -8.60
C ARG A 17 0.08 -2.94 -8.07
N LEU A 18 1.25 -3.57 -7.96
CA LEU A 18 2.48 -2.93 -7.54
C LEU A 18 3.52 -3.04 -8.64
N TRP A 19 4.23 -1.95 -8.89
CA TRP A 19 5.30 -1.93 -9.88
C TRP A 19 6.57 -2.55 -9.29
N SER A 20 6.91 -3.75 -9.75
CA SER A 20 8.10 -4.50 -9.30
C SER A 20 9.34 -4.16 -10.15
N GLY A 21 9.51 -2.88 -10.51
CA GLY A 21 10.62 -2.36 -11.32
C GLY A 21 10.54 -2.66 -12.82
N ASN A 22 10.14 -3.88 -13.21
CA ASN A 22 10.08 -4.33 -14.60
C ASN A 22 8.67 -4.68 -15.10
N ARG A 23 7.74 -4.96 -14.19
CA ARG A 23 6.34 -5.30 -14.52
C ARG A 23 5.38 -4.90 -13.41
N TRP A 24 4.12 -4.77 -13.76
CA TRP A 24 3.02 -4.73 -12.80
C TRP A 24 2.78 -6.13 -12.25
N GLU A 25 2.76 -6.24 -10.93
CA GLU A 25 2.47 -7.48 -10.23
C GLU A 25 1.16 -7.35 -9.47
N GLU A 26 0.26 -8.30 -9.68
CA GLU A 26 -1.03 -8.32 -9.01
C GLU A 26 -0.88 -8.67 -7.55
N LEU A 27 -1.67 -8.00 -6.71
CA LEU A 27 -1.69 -8.21 -5.29
C LEU A 27 -3.11 -8.23 -4.75
N THR A 28 -3.27 -8.90 -3.62
CA THR A 28 -4.52 -8.96 -2.88
C THR A 28 -4.33 -8.29 -1.54
N VAL A 29 -5.20 -7.34 -1.20
CA VAL A 29 -5.20 -6.74 0.14
C VAL A 29 -5.74 -7.76 1.13
N LEU A 30 -4.91 -8.12 2.11
CA LEU A 30 -5.26 -8.99 3.21
C LEU A 30 -5.85 -8.19 4.38
N ASP A 31 -5.24 -7.04 4.68
CA ASP A 31 -5.63 -6.18 5.80
C ASP A 31 -5.33 -4.71 5.48
N ARG A 32 -6.11 -3.80 6.08
CA ARG A 32 -5.94 -2.35 5.92
C ARG A 32 -6.18 -1.65 7.24
N TRP A 33 -5.30 -0.74 7.61
CA TRP A 33 -5.46 0.09 8.80
C TRP A 33 -4.86 1.48 8.59
N ILE A 34 -5.30 2.41 9.41
CA ILE A 34 -4.84 3.79 9.38
C ILE A 34 -4.04 4.01 10.65
N SER A 35 -2.83 4.52 10.50
CA SER A 35 -1.95 4.88 11.60
C SER A 35 -1.63 6.36 11.48
N GLU A 36 -1.76 7.08 12.59
CA GLU A 36 -1.30 8.45 12.69
C GLU A 36 0.17 8.39 13.09
N ALA A 37 1.05 8.94 12.25
CA ALA A 37 2.47 9.02 12.59
C ALA A 37 2.61 9.91 13.84
N ALA A 38 3.14 9.32 14.92
CA ALA A 38 3.30 9.97 16.22
C ALA A 38 4.11 11.28 16.14
N GLU A 39 4.96 11.41 15.11
CA GLU A 39 5.73 12.61 14.82
C GLU A 39 5.20 13.24 13.52
N GLY A 40 4.48 14.35 13.64
CA GLY A 40 3.98 15.15 12.51
C GLY A 40 2.47 15.10 12.30
N GLY A 41 1.73 14.14 12.87
CA GLY A 41 0.27 14.06 12.70
C GLY A 41 -0.17 13.69 11.29
N HIS A 42 0.72 13.06 10.52
CA HIS A 42 0.43 12.63 9.15
C HIS A 42 -0.35 11.32 9.19
N ARG A 43 -1.41 11.24 8.37
CA ARG A 43 -2.23 10.04 8.25
C ARG A 43 -1.56 9.07 7.28
N MET A 44 -1.16 7.91 7.79
CA MET A 44 -0.56 6.83 7.00
C MET A 44 -1.55 5.69 6.86
N ARG A 45 -1.88 5.32 5.63
CA ARG A 45 -2.76 4.18 5.35
C ARG A 45 -1.89 2.97 5.07
N TRP A 46 -1.88 2.03 6.00
CA TRP A 46 -1.14 0.78 5.90
C TRP A 46 -2.01 -0.31 5.27
N PHE A 47 -1.38 -1.11 4.41
CA PHE A 47 -2.01 -2.23 3.73
C PHE A 47 -1.09 -3.43 3.80
N ARG A 48 -1.59 -4.52 4.39
CA ARG A 48 -0.95 -5.83 4.26
C ARG A 48 -1.45 -6.44 2.96
N VAL A 49 -0.54 -6.73 2.05
CA VAL A 49 -0.86 -7.27 0.72
C VAL A 49 -0.17 -8.60 0.50
N ARG A 50 -0.80 -9.49 -0.27
CA ARG A 50 -0.24 -10.75 -0.75
C ARG A 50 0.00 -10.61 -2.25
N LEU A 51 1.24 -10.71 -2.70
CA LEU A 51 1.58 -10.73 -4.12
C LEU A 51 1.10 -12.04 -4.75
N ALA A 52 0.92 -12.05 -6.07
CA ALA A 52 0.51 -13.24 -6.84
C ALA A 52 1.43 -14.46 -6.62
N GLN A 53 2.70 -14.23 -6.28
CA GLN A 53 3.67 -15.29 -5.95
C GLN A 53 3.48 -15.90 -4.55
N GLY A 54 2.51 -15.43 -3.75
CA GLY A 54 2.28 -15.91 -2.39
C GLY A 54 3.10 -15.18 -1.31
N THR A 55 3.94 -14.22 -1.68
CA THR A 55 4.71 -13.40 -0.74
C THR A 55 3.84 -12.32 -0.14
N ASP A 56 3.76 -12.24 1.20
CA ASP A 56 3.17 -11.07 1.84
C ASP A 56 4.16 -9.90 1.93
N ARG A 57 3.62 -8.71 1.77
CA ARG A 57 4.31 -7.44 1.78
C ARG A 57 3.48 -6.45 2.57
N LEU A 58 4.17 -5.56 3.25
CA LEU A 58 3.55 -4.42 3.88
C LEU A 58 3.82 -3.19 3.00
N ILE A 59 2.79 -2.41 2.73
CA ILE A 59 2.90 -1.14 2.02
C ILE A 59 2.10 -0.08 2.75
N TYR A 60 2.48 1.18 2.64
CA TYR A 60 1.70 2.27 3.18
C TYR A 60 1.66 3.45 2.23
N HIS A 61 0.55 4.16 2.26
CA HIS A 61 0.37 5.45 1.61
C HIS A 61 0.54 6.55 2.65
N ASP A 62 1.51 7.42 2.42
CA ASP A 62 1.65 8.67 3.17
C ASP A 62 0.77 9.73 2.48
N GLU A 63 -0.33 10.12 3.12
CA GLU A 63 -1.25 11.11 2.55
C GLU A 63 -0.65 12.52 2.52
N ALA A 64 0.36 12.83 3.34
CA ALA A 64 0.99 14.15 3.34
C ALA A 64 2.00 14.30 2.19
N LEU A 65 2.66 13.21 1.81
CA LEU A 65 3.60 13.18 0.68
C LEU A 65 2.95 12.72 -0.63
N ASP A 66 1.67 12.30 -0.60
CA ASP A 66 0.95 11.67 -1.70
C ASP A 66 1.77 10.54 -2.34
N ALA A 67 2.42 9.75 -1.50
CA ALA A 67 3.45 8.81 -1.91
C ALA A 67 3.29 7.45 -1.25
N TRP A 68 3.51 6.41 -2.05
CA TRP A 68 3.50 5.03 -1.59
C TRP A 68 4.90 4.55 -1.23
N TYR A 69 4.99 3.86 -0.10
CA TYR A 69 6.21 3.28 0.44
C TYR A 69 6.01 1.80 0.77
N ALA A 70 7.09 1.03 0.74
CA ALA A 70 7.08 -0.33 1.23
C ALA A 70 7.40 -0.31 2.73
N GLY A 71 6.54 -0.95 3.53
CA GLY A 71 6.85 -1.27 4.92
C GLY A 71 7.80 -2.46 4.97
N SER A 72 8.86 -2.36 5.75
CA SER A 72 9.64 -3.53 6.17
C SER A 72 8.93 -4.14 7.36
N MET A 73 8.42 -5.37 7.21
CA MET A 73 8.11 -6.19 8.38
C MET A 73 9.48 -6.58 8.94
N GLY A 74 9.85 -6.05 10.09
CA GLY A 74 11.10 -6.42 10.75
C GLY A 74 11.19 -7.93 10.91
N ASP A 75 12.37 -8.47 10.60
CA ASP A 75 12.74 -9.88 10.81
C ASP A 75 12.62 -10.28 12.29
#